data_AF-A0A7X7GFD5-F1
#
_entry.id   AF-A0A7X7GFD5-F1
#
_cell.length_a   1.000
_cell.length_b   1.000
_cell.length_c   1.000
_cell.angle_alpha   90.00
_cell.angle_beta   90.00
_cell.angle_gamma   90.00
#
_symmetry.space_group_name_H-M   'P 1'
#
loop_
_entity.id
_entity.type
_entity.pdbx_description
1 polymer ?
#
loop_
_entity_poly.entity_id
_entity_poly.type
_entity_poly.pdbx_seq_one_letter_code
_entity_poly.pdbx_strand_id
1 'polypeptide(L)'
;ERLVAGIRRYIEIVDENIDAVTLTYRESRTLDRAGRDRIKELEVSTSAPLRDVLEDGIAAGLLNDVDVDLMVFDLLLLAHGWALKHWHFGALYSLDEYIRLQIRFVLNTILPAERRDSYAHLVR
;
A
#
# COMPACT_ATOMS: atom_id res chain seq x y z
N GLU A 1 12.06 8.09 -1.13
CA GLU A 1 11.76 7.83 -2.56
C GLU A 1 11.49 6.37 -2.88
N ARG A 2 12.35 5.41 -2.51
CA ARG A 2 12.08 3.95 -2.70
C ARG A 2 10.68 3.53 -2.24
N LEU A 3 10.27 3.94 -1.05
CA LEU A 3 8.94 3.62 -0.49
C LEU A 3 7.80 4.18 -1.36
N VAL A 4 7.93 5.45 -1.77
CA VAL A 4 6.97 6.15 -2.62
C VAL A 4 6.80 5.42 -3.96
N ALA A 5 7.90 5.01 -4.59
CA ALA A 5 7.86 4.23 -5.82
C ALA A 5 7.22 2.85 -5.61
N GLY A 6 7.52 2.18 -4.49
CA GLY A 6 6.90 0.91 -4.12
C GLY A 6 5.39 1.02 -3.95
N ILE A 7 4.92 2.01 -3.19
CA ILE A 7 3.48 2.25 -2.98
C ILE A 7 2.78 2.54 -4.31
N ARG A 8 3.35 3.43 -5.13
CA ARG A 8 2.84 3.73 -6.47
C ARG A 8 2.69 2.46 -7.30
N ARG A 9 3.77 1.67 -7.44
CA ARG A 9 3.74 0.46 -8.26
C ARG A 9 2.74 -0.56 -7.73
N TYR A 10 2.62 -0.69 -6.42
CA TYR A 10 1.67 -1.62 -5.82
C TYR A 10 0.21 -1.25 -6.16
N ILE A 11 -0.13 0.04 -6.09
CA ILE A 11 -1.46 0.53 -6.48
C ILE A 11 -1.70 0.37 -7.99
N GLU A 12 -0.70 0.62 -8.84
CA GLU A 12 -0.78 0.37 -10.29
C GLU A 12 -1.03 -1.11 -10.60
N ILE A 13 -0.38 -2.04 -9.89
CA ILE A 13 -0.67 -3.48 -10.04
C ILE A 13 -2.11 -3.79 -9.66
N VAL A 14 -2.63 -3.17 -8.60
CA VAL A 14 -4.04 -3.35 -8.20
C VAL A 14 -5.00 -2.79 -9.26
N ASP A 15 -4.69 -1.64 -9.84
CA ASP A 15 -5.47 -1.05 -10.95
C ASP A 15 -5.49 -1.97 -12.18
N GLU A 16 -4.34 -2.51 -12.56
CA GLU A 16 -4.20 -3.50 -13.64
C GLU A 16 -5.03 -4.79 -13.38
N ASN A 17 -5.43 -5.05 -12.12
CA ASN A 17 -6.04 -6.30 -11.68
C ASN A 17 -7.33 -6.12 -10.83
N ILE A 18 -8.09 -5.03 -11.04
CA ILE A 18 -9.27 -4.68 -10.20
C ILE A 18 -10.25 -5.85 -10.02
N ASP A 19 -10.58 -6.55 -11.11
CA ASP A 19 -11.54 -7.67 -11.07
C ASP A 19 -11.00 -8.85 -10.26
N ALA A 20 -9.71 -9.18 -10.41
CA ALA A 20 -9.07 -10.28 -9.70
C ALA A 20 -8.97 -9.98 -8.19
N VAL A 21 -8.60 -8.75 -7.83
CA VAL A 21 -8.59 -8.30 -6.43
C VAL A 21 -10.00 -8.36 -5.84
N THR A 22 -10.99 -7.82 -6.55
CA THR A 22 -12.39 -7.83 -6.10
C THR A 22 -12.93 -9.25 -5.93
N LEU A 23 -12.63 -10.14 -6.88
CA LEU A 23 -13.03 -11.55 -6.83
C LEU A 23 -12.40 -12.26 -5.62
N THR A 24 -11.12 -12.04 -5.36
CA THR A 24 -10.41 -12.62 -4.22
C THR A 24 -11.12 -12.27 -2.90
N TYR A 25 -11.54 -11.02 -2.71
CA TYR A 25 -12.29 -10.63 -1.51
C TYR A 25 -13.70 -11.23 -1.45
N ARG A 26 -14.44 -11.25 -2.57
CA ARG A 26 -15.83 -11.76 -2.61
C ARG A 26 -15.90 -13.27 -2.42
N GLU A 27 -14.97 -13.99 -3.03
CA GLU A 27 -15.03 -15.44 -3.19
C GLU A 27 -13.98 -16.18 -2.35
N SER A 28 -13.14 -15.50 -1.55
CA SER A 28 -12.17 -16.20 -0.67
C SER A 28 -12.80 -17.26 0.23
N ARG A 29 -14.09 -17.14 0.55
CA ARG A 29 -14.85 -18.09 1.36
C ARG A 29 -15.25 -19.37 0.61
N THR A 30 -15.26 -19.36 -0.71
CA THR A 30 -15.58 -20.54 -1.55
C THR A 30 -14.35 -21.43 -1.74
N LEU A 31 -13.16 -20.91 -1.45
CA LEU A 31 -11.92 -21.66 -1.49
C LEU A 31 -11.81 -22.61 -0.30
N ASP A 32 -11.19 -23.76 -0.56
CA ASP A 32 -10.80 -24.69 0.49
C ASP A 32 -9.71 -24.07 1.38
N ARG A 33 -9.27 -24.82 2.40
CA ARG A 33 -8.25 -24.34 3.34
C ARG A 33 -6.93 -24.02 2.62
N ALA A 34 -6.50 -24.89 1.71
CA ALA A 34 -5.25 -24.73 0.99
C ALA A 34 -5.27 -23.48 0.09
N GLY A 35 -6.36 -23.22 -0.63
CA GLY A 35 -6.54 -22.02 -1.44
C GLY A 35 -6.51 -20.73 -0.62
N ARG A 36 -7.17 -20.72 0.56
CA ARG A 36 -7.15 -19.56 1.47
C ARG A 36 -5.76 -19.32 2.05
N ASP A 37 -5.06 -20.36 2.46
CA ASP A 37 -3.71 -20.23 3.01
C ASP A 37 -2.74 -19.77 1.91
N ARG A 38 -2.90 -20.24 0.66
CA ARG A 38 -2.12 -19.78 -0.49
C ARG A 38 -2.32 -18.29 -0.80
N ILE A 39 -3.55 -17.78 -0.72
CA ILE A 39 -3.81 -16.34 -0.90
C ILE A 39 -3.09 -15.51 0.17
N LYS A 40 -3.15 -15.93 1.44
CA LYS A 40 -2.45 -15.23 2.52
C LYS A 40 -0.95 -15.21 2.32
N GLU A 41 -0.37 -16.34 1.88
CA GLU A 41 1.06 -16.40 1.55
C GLU A 41 1.42 -15.46 0.40
N LEU A 42 0.57 -15.38 -0.64
CA LEU A 42 0.78 -14.46 -1.75
C LEU A 42 0.69 -13.00 -1.27
N GLU A 43 -0.26 -12.68 -0.41
CA GLU A 43 -0.40 -11.34 0.19
C GLU A 43 0.85 -10.96 0.99
N VAL A 44 1.34 -11.85 1.85
CA VAL A 44 2.58 -11.62 2.62
C VAL A 44 3.78 -11.47 1.69
N SER A 45 3.97 -12.38 0.73
CA SER A 45 5.15 -12.38 -0.15
C SER A 45 5.19 -11.19 -1.12
N THR A 46 4.04 -10.77 -1.64
CA THR A 46 3.95 -9.59 -2.53
C THR A 46 4.22 -8.28 -1.80
N SER A 47 4.02 -8.25 -0.48
CA SER A 47 4.29 -7.09 0.37
C SER A 47 5.72 -6.99 0.91
N ALA A 48 6.52 -8.06 0.77
CA ALA A 48 7.89 -8.11 1.29
C ALA A 48 8.78 -6.93 0.84
N PRO A 49 8.74 -6.48 -0.44
CA PRO A 49 9.54 -5.31 -0.84
C PRO A 49 9.15 -4.01 -0.13
N LEU A 50 7.88 -3.85 0.27
CA LEU A 50 7.45 -2.68 1.05
C LEU A 50 7.95 -2.76 2.50
N ARG A 51 7.93 -3.98 3.08
CA ARG A 51 8.50 -4.24 4.41
C ARG A 51 9.98 -3.87 4.45
N ASP A 52 10.78 -4.40 3.53
CA ASP A 52 12.23 -4.19 3.50
C ASP A 52 12.57 -2.69 3.43
N VAL A 53 11.82 -1.93 2.62
CA VAL A 53 12.06 -0.49 2.47
C VAL A 53 11.65 0.30 3.72
N LEU A 54 10.62 -0.13 4.44
CA LEU A 54 10.24 0.47 5.73
C LEU A 54 11.31 0.21 6.79
N GLU A 55 11.75 -1.04 6.92
CA GLU A 55 12.80 -1.45 7.87
C GLU A 55 14.12 -0.71 7.60
N ASP A 56 14.55 -0.65 6.33
CA ASP A 56 15.72 0.13 5.89
C ASP A 56 15.59 1.61 6.30
N GLY A 57 14.40 2.20 6.10
CA GLY A 57 14.14 3.60 6.40
C GLY A 57 14.15 3.91 7.90
N ILE A 58 13.64 2.99 8.72
CA ILE A 58 13.66 3.08 10.18
C ILE A 58 15.10 2.93 10.68
N ALA A 59 15.83 1.92 10.22
CA ALA A 59 17.22 1.67 10.61
C ALA A 59 18.15 2.85 10.25
N ALA A 60 17.88 3.54 9.14
CA ALA A 60 18.61 4.74 8.73
C ALA A 60 18.16 6.03 9.46
N GLY A 61 17.17 5.97 10.35
CA GLY A 61 16.60 7.13 11.03
C GLY A 61 15.92 8.12 10.10
N LEU A 62 15.43 7.65 8.94
CA LEU A 62 14.70 8.44 7.94
C LEU A 62 13.19 8.40 8.16
N LEU A 63 12.69 7.32 8.76
CA LEU A 63 11.29 7.09 9.13
C LEU A 63 11.15 6.98 10.65
N ASN A 64 9.96 7.28 11.16
CA ASN A 64 9.60 7.03 12.56
C ASN A 64 9.61 5.52 12.84
N ASP A 65 9.95 5.15 14.08
CA ASP A 65 9.80 3.77 14.57
C ASP A 65 8.30 3.43 14.68
N VAL A 66 7.81 2.65 13.72
CA VAL A 66 6.42 2.20 13.61
C VAL A 66 6.37 0.68 13.61
N ASP A 67 5.22 0.11 13.94
CA ASP A 67 4.98 -1.31 13.71
C ASP A 67 4.97 -1.58 12.19
N VAL A 68 6.04 -2.21 11.71
CA VAL A 68 6.25 -2.47 10.28
C VAL A 68 5.19 -3.41 9.72
N ASP A 69 4.78 -4.43 10.49
CA ASP A 69 3.79 -5.39 10.02
C ASP A 69 2.45 -4.70 9.78
N LEU A 70 2.00 -3.94 10.77
CA LEU A 70 0.75 -3.17 10.65
C LEU A 70 0.82 -2.14 9.52
N MET A 71 1.93 -1.39 9.41
CA MET A 71 2.09 -0.39 8.35
C MET A 71 2.04 -1.02 6.95
N VAL A 72 2.66 -2.19 6.76
CA VAL A 72 2.59 -2.91 5.48
C VAL A 72 1.16 -3.32 5.15
N PHE A 73 0.42 -3.86 6.12
CA PHE A 73 -1.00 -4.21 5.91
C PHE A 73 -1.89 -2.98 5.68
N ASP A 74 -1.62 -1.85 6.32
CA ASP A 74 -2.30 -0.59 6.04
C ASP A 74 -2.06 -0.15 4.59
N LEU A 75 -0.82 -0.23 4.09
CA LEU A 75 -0.49 0.07 2.69
C LEU A 75 -1.22 -0.85 1.71
N LEU A 76 -1.25 -2.15 1.99
CA LEU A 76 -2.01 -3.16 1.24
C LEU A 76 -3.49 -2.79 1.17
N LEU A 77 -4.10 -2.46 2.31
CA LEU A 77 -5.52 -2.11 2.41
C LEU A 77 -5.83 -0.79 1.67
N LEU A 78 -4.94 0.20 1.73
CA LEU A 78 -5.07 1.44 0.95
C LEU A 78 -5.02 1.15 -0.55
N ALA A 79 -4.15 0.25 -0.99
CA ALA A 79 -4.08 -0.15 -2.39
C ALA A 79 -5.31 -0.95 -2.83
N HIS A 80 -5.69 -1.99 -2.10
CA HIS A 80 -6.91 -2.76 -2.38
C HIS A 80 -8.18 -1.91 -2.29
N GLY A 81 -8.18 -0.85 -1.47
CA GLY A 81 -9.24 0.15 -1.41
C GLY A 81 -9.57 0.74 -2.78
N TRP A 82 -8.58 0.93 -3.65
CA TRP A 82 -8.78 1.37 -5.04
C TRP A 82 -9.71 0.42 -5.80
N ALA A 83 -9.40 -0.88 -5.81
CA ALA A 83 -10.21 -1.88 -6.48
C ALA A 83 -11.58 -2.07 -5.80
N LEU A 84 -11.59 -2.28 -4.47
CA LEU A 84 -12.79 -2.62 -3.71
C LEU A 84 -13.82 -1.49 -3.67
N LYS A 85 -13.38 -0.24 -3.80
CA LYS A 85 -14.21 0.96 -3.86
C LYS A 85 -14.07 1.69 -5.19
N HIS A 86 -13.69 1.00 -6.26
CA HIS A 86 -13.49 1.63 -7.58
C HIS A 86 -14.74 2.36 -8.08
N TRP A 87 -15.93 1.83 -7.79
CA TRP A 87 -17.21 2.49 -8.10
C TRP A 87 -17.36 3.90 -7.50
N HIS A 88 -16.66 4.18 -6.39
CA HIS A 88 -16.65 5.48 -5.74
C HIS A 88 -15.40 6.27 -6.10
N PHE A 89 -14.21 5.70 -5.92
CA PHE A 89 -12.95 6.41 -6.13
C PHE A 89 -12.63 6.65 -7.60
N GLY A 90 -12.91 5.69 -8.49
CA GLY A 90 -12.69 5.85 -9.94
C GLY A 90 -13.63 6.87 -10.58
N ALA A 91 -14.72 7.27 -9.90
CA ALA A 91 -15.59 8.36 -10.33
C ALA A 91 -15.11 9.75 -9.87
N LEU A 92 -14.22 9.80 -8.86
CA LEU A 92 -13.81 11.04 -8.18
C LEU A 92 -12.35 11.40 -8.44
N TYR A 93 -11.50 10.42 -8.74
CA TYR A 93 -10.07 10.57 -8.86
C TYR A 93 -9.54 9.82 -10.08
N SER A 94 -8.53 10.39 -10.73
CA SER A 94 -7.61 9.59 -11.55
C SER A 94 -6.77 8.66 -10.66
N LEU A 95 -6.20 7.61 -11.26
CA LEU A 95 -5.27 6.70 -10.58
C LEU A 95 -4.10 7.47 -9.95
N ASP A 96 -3.48 8.40 -10.70
CA ASP A 96 -2.36 9.21 -10.22
C ASP A 96 -2.76 10.10 -9.03
N GLU A 97 -3.96 10.69 -9.05
CA GLU A 97 -4.46 11.47 -7.91
C GLU A 97 -4.68 10.60 -6.68
N TYR A 98 -5.28 9.42 -6.85
CA TYR A 98 -5.46 8.47 -5.75
C TYR A 98 -4.11 8.08 -5.15
N ILE A 99 -3.16 7.66 -5.99
CA ILE A 99 -1.79 7.29 -5.59
C ILE A 99 -1.13 8.43 -4.81
N ARG A 100 -1.16 9.65 -5.34
CA ARG A 100 -0.56 10.82 -4.70
C ARG A 100 -1.18 11.11 -3.34
N LEU A 101 -2.51 11.04 -3.24
CA LEU A 101 -3.22 11.28 -1.98
C LEU A 101 -2.92 10.20 -0.92
N GLN A 102 -2.83 8.92 -1.31
CA GLN A 102 -2.45 7.84 -0.40
C GLN A 102 -0.99 7.95 0.06
N ILE A 103 -0.07 8.25 -0.86
CA ILE A 103 1.35 8.49 -0.52
C ILE A 103 1.47 9.64 0.48
N ARG A 104 0.76 10.75 0.23
CA ARG A 104 0.74 11.88 1.15
C ARG A 104 0.20 11.51 2.53
N PHE A 105 -0.89 10.74 2.59
CA PHE A 105 -1.46 10.25 3.85
C PHE A 105 -0.44 9.42 4.64
N VAL A 106 0.19 8.44 3.99
CA VAL A 106 1.20 7.56 4.59
C VAL A 106 2.40 8.36 5.09
N LEU A 107 3.01 9.19 4.24
CA LEU A 107 4.22 9.93 4.58
C LEU A 107 4.00 10.92 5.74
N ASN A 108 2.82 11.52 5.85
CA ASN A 108 2.50 12.38 6.99
C ASN A 108 2.47 11.63 8.33
N THR A 109 2.19 10.33 8.30
CA THR A 109 2.18 9.45 9.47
C THR A 109 3.60 8.99 9.84
N ILE A 110 4.42 8.62 8.85
CA ILE A 110 5.69 7.92 9.10
C ILE A 110 6.95 8.80 9.00
N LEU A 111 6.85 10.04 8.49
CA LEU A 111 7.98 10.95 8.46
C LEU A 111 8.21 11.61 9.84
N PRO A 112 9.45 11.63 10.35
CA PRO A 112 9.82 12.44 11.50
C PRO A 112 9.52 13.92 11.24
N ALA A 113 9.04 14.63 12.26
CA ALA A 113 8.61 16.02 12.13
C ALA A 113 9.74 16.91 11.61
N GLU A 114 10.97 16.66 12.08
CA GLU A 114 12.18 17.40 11.74
C GLU A 114 12.63 17.17 10.28
N ARG A 115 12.11 16.12 9.62
CA ARG A 115 12.46 15.76 8.24
C ARG A 115 11.40 16.14 7.21
N ARG A 116 10.23 16.62 7.62
CA ARG A 116 9.11 16.90 6.71
C ARG A 116 9.47 17.88 5.60
N ASP A 117 10.22 18.93 5.92
CA ASP A 117 10.62 19.95 4.93
C ASP A 117 11.54 19.38 3.84
N SER A 118 12.46 18.50 4.21
CA SER A 118 13.37 17.81 3.29
C SER A 118 12.62 16.92 2.28
N TYR A 119 11.43 16.46 2.63
CA TYR A 119 10.59 15.60 1.80
C TYR A 119 9.31 16.29 1.32
N ALA A 120 9.22 17.62 1.43
CA ALA A 120 8.01 18.37 1.09
C ALA A 120 7.52 18.14 -0.36
N HIS A 121 8.44 17.85 -1.28
CA HIS A 121 8.13 17.54 -2.68
C HIS A 121 7.38 16.20 -2.86
N LEU A 122 7.43 15.29 -1.89
CA LEU A 122 6.73 13.99 -1.91
C LEU A 122 5.34 14.05 -1.24
N VAL A 123 5.07 15.08 -0.44
CA VAL A 123 3.81 15.25 0.31
C VAL A 123 2.92 16.40 -0.21
N ARG A 124 3.32 17.12 -1.26
CA ARG A 124 2.54 18.21 -1.86
C ARG A 124 1.52 17.71 -2.89
#